data_AF-A0A966TQT8-F1
#
_entry.id   AF-A0A966TQT8-F1
#
_cell.length_a   1.000
_cell.length_b   1.000
_cell.length_c   1.000
_cell.angle_alpha   90.00
_cell.angle_beta   90.00
_cell.angle_gamma   90.00
#
_symmetry.space_group_name_H-M   'P 1'
#
loop_
_entity.id
_entity.type
_entity.pdbx_description
1 polymer ?
#
loop_
_entity_poly.entity_id
_entity_poly.type
_entity_poly.pdbx_seq_one_letter_code
_entity_poly.pdbx_strand_id
1 'polypeptide(L)'
;MDQCKWCLAGVPTGSLDCRWGSLLLCRPLSDGRAGSPADRKTRLMTTLLSAEVVALIGKQGQTRLFTLTEATEALPVVKKLTASAAKELLPIQDQMGQLLDCDPRLPKIESGFEDIVRRWVAGVQRLGLKVSGLWEVGFDTGDGYLSWRHPEIRLAYFRVYGDDFQFRRPLSDVIEQQQPEWAFS
;
A
#
# COMPACT_ATOMS: atom_id res chain seq x y z
N MET A 1 19.65 -11.22 26.59
CA MET A 1 18.60 -10.17 26.70
C MET A 1 18.78 -9.33 25.46
N ASP A 2 18.27 -9.85 24.35
CA ASP A 2 18.58 -9.37 23.01
C ASP A 2 17.40 -8.57 22.51
N GLN A 3 17.61 -7.27 22.40
CA GLN A 3 16.62 -6.32 21.93
C GLN A 3 16.40 -6.54 20.43
N CYS A 4 15.13 -6.68 20.04
CA CYS A 4 14.70 -6.64 18.64
C CYS A 4 15.22 -5.34 17.98
N LYS A 5 15.90 -5.50 16.85
CA LYS A 5 16.55 -4.44 16.07
C LYS A 5 15.55 -3.45 15.41
N TRP A 6 14.25 -3.63 15.63
CA TRP A 6 13.17 -2.83 15.03
C TRP A 6 12.81 -1.57 15.85
N CYS A 7 13.38 -1.36 17.05
CA CYS A 7 13.14 -0.15 17.84
C CYS A 7 13.91 1.11 17.37
N LEU A 8 14.77 1.03 16.34
CA LEU A 8 15.66 2.15 15.96
C LEU A 8 15.25 2.92 14.70
N ALA A 9 14.17 2.52 14.01
CA ALA A 9 13.55 3.36 12.99
C ALA A 9 12.32 4.03 13.63
N GLY A 10 12.39 5.33 13.91
CA GLY A 10 11.40 6.11 14.67
C GLY A 10 9.98 6.08 14.10
N VAL A 11 9.28 4.98 14.33
CA VAL A 11 7.83 4.81 14.16
C VAL A 11 7.20 5.07 15.53
N PRO A 12 6.23 6.00 15.66
CA PRO A 12 5.59 6.26 16.94
C PRO A 12 4.88 5.00 17.43
N THR A 13 5.20 4.64 18.67
CA THR A 13 4.72 3.47 19.39
C THR A 13 3.22 3.60 19.67
N GLY A 14 2.40 3.02 18.80
CA GLY A 14 1.02 2.69 19.04
C GLY A 14 0.80 1.18 18.92
N SER A 15 1.06 0.44 20.00
CA SER A 15 0.50 -0.89 20.30
C SER A 15 0.20 -1.82 19.12
N LEU A 16 1.23 -2.41 18.51
CA LEU A 16 1.06 -3.62 17.68
C LEU A 16 1.09 -4.83 18.60
N ASP A 17 -0.10 -5.35 18.91
CA ASP A 17 -0.30 -6.55 19.70
C ASP A 17 0.30 -7.75 18.95
N CYS A 18 1.29 -8.38 19.59
CA CYS A 18 1.99 -9.58 19.10
C CYS A 18 1.08 -10.80 19.25
N ARG A 19 0.08 -10.94 18.38
CA ARG A 19 -0.78 -12.14 18.35
C ARG A 19 -1.40 -12.33 16.97
N TRP A 20 -0.63 -12.85 16.02
CA TRP A 20 -1.20 -13.34 14.74
C TRP A 20 -1.77 -14.74 14.95
N GLY A 21 -2.91 -14.78 15.66
CA GLY A 21 -3.73 -15.95 15.87
C GLY A 21 -4.91 -16.00 14.90
N SER A 22 -5.00 -17.12 14.18
CA SER A 22 -6.20 -17.73 13.60
C SER A 22 -7.24 -16.86 12.90
N LEU A 23 -7.28 -16.98 11.57
CA LEU A 23 -8.54 -17.21 10.84
C LEU A 23 -8.27 -18.23 9.71
N LEU A 24 -8.55 -19.49 10.03
CA LEU A 24 -8.80 -20.55 9.06
C LEU A 24 -10.07 -20.20 8.27
N LEU A 25 -10.12 -20.56 6.98
CA LEU A 25 -11.23 -21.33 6.40
C LEU A 25 -10.89 -21.87 5.00
N CYS A 26 -10.81 -23.21 4.96
CA CYS A 26 -11.17 -24.16 3.90
C CYS A 26 -10.72 -23.96 2.44
N ARG A 27 -9.88 -24.90 2.00
CA ARG A 27 -9.56 -25.15 0.59
C ARG A 27 -10.06 -26.56 0.23
N PRO A 28 -10.85 -26.76 -0.85
CA PRO A 28 -11.21 -28.11 -1.29
C PRO A 28 -10.04 -28.81 -1.97
N LEU A 29 -9.94 -30.11 -1.72
CA LEU A 29 -9.08 -31.07 -2.40
C LEU A 29 -9.50 -31.20 -3.86
N SER A 30 -8.55 -31.14 -4.80
CA SER A 30 -8.79 -31.58 -6.19
C SER A 30 -7.53 -32.26 -6.72
N ASP A 31 -7.71 -33.53 -7.07
CA ASP A 31 -6.78 -34.34 -7.86
C ASP A 31 -6.63 -33.79 -9.29
N GLY A 32 -5.44 -33.89 -9.89
CA GLY A 32 -5.26 -33.51 -11.29
C GLY A 32 -3.82 -33.39 -11.79
N ARG A 33 -3.28 -34.52 -12.22
CA ARG A 33 -1.97 -34.82 -12.82
C ARG A 33 -1.48 -33.92 -13.98
N ALA A 34 -0.19 -33.54 -13.87
CA ALA A 34 0.90 -33.38 -14.86
C ALA A 34 0.70 -32.71 -16.23
N GLY A 35 1.59 -31.73 -16.51
CA GLY A 35 1.95 -31.31 -17.87
C GLY A 35 2.79 -30.03 -17.89
N SER A 36 4.07 -30.15 -18.23
CA SER A 36 5.02 -29.08 -18.59
C SER A 36 5.94 -29.67 -19.67
N PRO A 37 6.72 -28.93 -20.49
CA PRO A 37 6.92 -27.47 -20.58
C PRO A 37 6.83 -26.93 -22.03
N ALA A 38 7.17 -25.63 -22.17
CA ALA A 38 7.72 -24.98 -23.36
C ALA A 38 6.78 -24.09 -24.21
N ASP A 39 6.99 -22.80 -24.02
CA ASP A 39 7.49 -21.87 -25.05
C ASP A 39 6.55 -20.86 -25.72
N ARG A 40 6.93 -19.58 -25.53
CA ARG A 40 6.87 -18.47 -26.47
C ARG A 40 5.56 -18.29 -27.27
N LYS A 41 4.70 -17.42 -26.73
CA LYS A 41 4.15 -16.30 -27.52
C LYS A 41 3.74 -15.13 -26.62
N THR A 42 4.76 -14.32 -26.33
CA THR A 42 4.75 -12.87 -26.20
C THR A 42 3.72 -12.21 -27.11
N ARG A 43 3.23 -11.01 -26.71
CA ARG A 43 2.31 -10.08 -27.42
C ARG A 43 0.82 -10.47 -27.26
N LEU A 44 -0.09 -9.72 -26.62
CA LEU A 44 -0.27 -8.27 -26.51
C LEU A 44 -1.17 -7.97 -25.28
N MET A 45 -0.66 -7.34 -24.23
CA MET A 45 -1.50 -6.63 -23.23
C MET A 45 -0.77 -5.36 -22.76
N THR A 46 -0.16 -4.64 -23.70
CA THR A 46 0.48 -3.34 -23.46
C THR A 46 -0.12 -2.30 -24.39
N THR A 47 -1.42 -2.07 -24.21
CA THR A 47 -2.18 -0.90 -24.66
C THR A 47 -3.50 -1.06 -23.93
N LEU A 48 -3.77 -0.37 -22.82
CA LEU A 48 -4.20 1.01 -22.78
C LEU A 48 -3.80 1.63 -21.44
N LEU A 49 -2.66 2.31 -21.41
CA LEU A 49 -2.47 3.44 -20.49
C LEU A 49 -2.85 4.65 -21.33
N SER A 50 -4.09 5.12 -21.24
CA SER A 50 -4.50 6.38 -21.85
C SER A 50 -3.52 7.48 -21.46
N ALA A 51 -3.22 8.38 -22.39
CA ALA A 51 -2.24 9.46 -22.24
C ALA A 51 -2.44 10.33 -20.98
N GLU A 52 -3.62 10.29 -20.36
CA GLU A 52 -3.95 10.92 -19.07
C GLU A 52 -3.09 10.40 -17.91
N VAL A 53 -2.63 9.14 -17.93
CA VAL A 53 -1.79 8.57 -16.85
C VAL A 53 -0.33 9.03 -16.95
N VAL A 54 0.12 9.48 -18.13
CA VAL A 54 1.52 9.91 -18.35
C VAL A 54 1.79 11.29 -17.72
N ALA A 55 0.76 12.10 -17.47
CA ALA A 55 0.87 13.44 -16.90
C ALA A 55 1.05 13.48 -15.37
N LEU A 56 1.02 12.34 -14.68
CA LEU A 56 1.08 12.28 -13.20
C LEU A 56 2.47 11.96 -12.63
N ILE A 57 3.52 11.97 -13.45
CA ILE A 57 4.88 11.65 -13.00
C ILE A 57 5.54 12.92 -12.44
N GLY A 58 5.36 13.16 -11.14
CA GLY A 58 6.14 14.15 -10.41
C GLY A 58 7.62 13.74 -10.27
N LYS A 59 8.50 14.71 -10.02
CA LYS A 59 9.87 14.39 -9.56
C LYS A 59 9.77 13.64 -8.22
N GLN A 60 10.59 12.60 -8.07
CA GLN A 60 10.67 11.81 -6.83
C GLN A 60 10.81 12.73 -5.61
N GLY A 61 9.91 12.60 -4.63
CA GLY A 61 9.96 13.35 -3.38
C GLY A 61 9.25 14.71 -3.38
N GLN A 62 8.58 15.12 -4.46
CA GLN A 62 7.69 16.29 -4.43
C GLN A 62 6.27 15.86 -4.09
N THR A 63 5.77 16.27 -2.93
CA THR A 63 4.36 16.11 -2.57
C THR A 63 3.53 17.07 -3.42
N ARG A 64 2.49 16.55 -4.08
CA ARG A 64 1.53 17.34 -4.84
C ARG A 64 0.30 17.63 -3.97
N LEU A 65 -0.29 18.82 -4.15
CA LEU A 65 -1.61 19.14 -3.60
C LEU A 65 -2.70 18.56 -4.51
N PHE A 66 -3.72 17.98 -3.88
CA PHE A 66 -4.83 17.31 -4.53
C PHE A 66 -6.16 17.90 -4.09
N THR A 67 -7.08 18.06 -5.04
CA THR A 67 -8.51 18.16 -4.74
C THR A 67 -9.10 16.77 -4.50
N LEU A 68 -10.31 16.71 -3.92
CA LEU A 68 -11.03 15.44 -3.73
C LEU A 68 -11.28 14.73 -5.07
N THR A 69 -11.59 15.50 -6.12
CA THR A 69 -11.79 15.00 -7.48
C THR A 69 -10.50 14.36 -8.00
N GLU A 70 -9.39 15.09 -7.99
CA GLU A 70 -8.08 14.59 -8.45
C GLU A 70 -7.61 13.35 -7.67
N ALA A 71 -7.79 13.35 -6.35
CA ALA A 71 -7.46 12.21 -5.51
C ALA A 71 -8.30 10.97 -5.86
N THR A 72 -9.59 11.17 -6.15
CA THR A 72 -10.50 10.10 -6.56
C THR A 72 -10.13 9.52 -7.93
N GLU A 73 -9.68 10.37 -8.86
CA GLU A 73 -9.20 9.94 -10.18
C GLU A 73 -7.86 9.20 -10.12
N ALA A 74 -6.97 9.58 -9.21
CA ALA A 74 -5.69 8.92 -9.00
C ALA A 74 -5.80 7.59 -8.24
N LEU A 75 -6.85 7.41 -7.41
CA LEU A 75 -7.03 6.24 -6.56
C LEU A 75 -6.98 4.88 -7.31
N PRO A 76 -7.61 4.68 -8.49
CA PRO A 76 -7.52 3.42 -9.21
C PRO A 76 -6.09 3.00 -9.56
N VAL A 77 -5.21 3.96 -9.85
CA VAL A 77 -3.79 3.69 -10.13
C VAL A 77 -3.08 3.21 -8.85
N VAL A 78 -3.31 3.90 -7.73
CA VAL A 78 -2.75 3.53 -6.42
C VAL A 78 -3.25 2.16 -5.97
N LYS A 79 -4.54 1.85 -6.17
CA LYS A 79 -5.13 0.54 -5.88
C LYS A 79 -4.46 -0.57 -6.70
N LYS A 80 -4.24 -0.36 -8.00
CA LYS A 80 -3.55 -1.34 -8.86
C LYS A 80 -2.09 -1.56 -8.43
N LEU A 81 -1.35 -0.48 -8.17
CA LEU A 81 0.03 -0.54 -7.72
C LEU A 81 0.16 -1.30 -6.39
N THR A 82 -0.69 -0.95 -5.43
CA THR A 82 -0.70 -1.55 -4.08
C THR A 82 -1.16 -3.00 -4.13
N ALA A 83 -2.19 -3.33 -4.90
CA ALA A 83 -2.66 -4.70 -5.06
C ALA A 83 -1.62 -5.62 -5.74
N SER A 84 -0.88 -5.11 -6.73
CA SER A 84 0.23 -5.86 -7.35
C SER A 84 1.32 -6.15 -6.32
N ALA A 85 1.77 -5.12 -5.59
CA ALA A 85 2.81 -5.27 -4.58
C ALA A 85 2.39 -6.21 -3.44
N ALA A 86 1.15 -6.08 -2.95
CA ALA A 86 0.59 -6.96 -1.92
C ALA A 86 0.54 -8.42 -2.40
N LYS A 87 0.11 -8.66 -3.66
CA LYS A 87 0.09 -10.00 -4.25
C LYS A 87 1.50 -10.59 -4.42
N GLU A 88 2.47 -9.78 -4.81
CA GLU A 88 3.88 -10.20 -4.90
C GLU A 88 4.46 -10.56 -3.53
N LEU A 89 3.99 -9.91 -2.46
CA LEU A 89 4.45 -10.14 -1.09
C LEU A 89 3.92 -11.45 -0.48
N LEU A 90 2.75 -11.93 -0.89
CA LEU A 90 2.10 -13.13 -0.33
C LEU A 90 3.02 -14.36 -0.23
N PRO A 91 3.70 -14.82 -1.30
CA PRO A 91 4.57 -15.98 -1.20
C PRO A 91 5.77 -15.76 -0.26
N ILE A 92 6.28 -14.53 -0.18
CA ILE A 92 7.40 -14.20 0.72
C ILE A 92 6.94 -14.26 2.17
N GLN A 93 5.75 -13.72 2.48
CA GLN A 93 5.15 -13.82 3.82
C GLN A 93 4.91 -15.27 4.23
N ASP A 94 4.37 -16.09 3.32
CA ASP A 94 4.17 -17.53 3.57
C ASP A 94 5.49 -18.24 3.85
N GLN A 95 6.56 -17.90 3.12
CA GLN A 95 7.88 -18.47 3.37
C GLN A 95 8.43 -18.05 4.73
N MET A 96 8.33 -16.76 5.09
CA MET A 96 8.79 -16.25 6.38
C MET A 96 8.05 -16.92 7.54
N GLY A 97 6.73 -17.08 7.44
CA GLY A 97 5.90 -17.72 8.48
C GLY A 97 6.18 -19.21 8.71
N GLN A 98 6.90 -19.87 7.79
CA GLN A 98 7.31 -21.27 7.91
C GLN A 98 8.70 -21.44 8.55
N LEU A 99 9.45 -20.35 8.71
CA LEU A 99 10.79 -20.37 9.29
C LEU A 99 10.75 -20.02 10.77
N LEU A 100 11.74 -20.51 11.51
CA LEU A 100 12.02 -20.04 12.86
C LEU A 100 12.76 -18.70 12.78
N ASP A 101 12.61 -17.86 13.80
CA ASP A 101 13.24 -16.52 13.86
C ASP A 101 14.78 -16.57 13.72
N CYS A 102 15.41 -17.70 14.07
CA CYS A 102 16.85 -17.91 13.97
C CYS A 102 17.30 -18.65 12.69
N ASP A 103 16.41 -18.89 11.72
CA ASP A 103 16.77 -19.58 10.48
C ASP A 103 17.73 -18.71 9.63
N PRO A 104 18.89 -19.25 9.21
CA PRO A 104 19.89 -18.49 8.45
C PRO A 104 19.41 -18.04 7.06
N ARG A 105 18.30 -18.57 6.55
CA ARG A 105 17.70 -18.16 5.27
C ARG A 105 16.84 -16.91 5.41
N LEU A 106 16.36 -16.60 6.61
CA LEU A 106 15.42 -15.52 6.88
C LEU A 106 15.91 -14.15 6.36
N PRO A 107 17.17 -13.73 6.57
CA PRO A 107 17.64 -12.42 6.08
C PRO A 107 17.55 -12.25 4.57
N LYS A 108 17.72 -13.34 3.80
CA LYS A 108 17.61 -13.29 2.33
C LYS A 108 16.17 -13.09 1.89
N ILE A 109 15.22 -13.68 2.61
CA ILE A 109 13.79 -13.58 2.33
C ILE A 109 13.27 -12.19 2.73
N GLU A 110 13.72 -11.68 3.88
CA GLU A 110 13.47 -10.31 4.34
C GLU A 110 13.94 -9.26 3.32
N SER A 111 15.14 -9.43 2.73
CA SER A 111 15.60 -8.54 1.66
C SER A 111 14.62 -8.49 0.48
N GLY A 112 14.04 -9.63 0.09
CA GLY A 112 13.04 -9.68 -0.97
C GLY A 112 11.75 -8.96 -0.62
N PHE A 113 11.30 -9.08 0.65
CA PHE A 113 10.18 -8.31 1.18
C PHE A 113 10.45 -6.80 1.08
N GLU A 114 11.60 -6.36 1.59
CA GLU A 114 11.96 -4.95 1.59
C GLU A 114 12.05 -4.36 0.18
N ASP A 115 12.56 -5.13 -0.79
CA ASP A 115 12.69 -4.66 -2.17
C ASP A 115 11.34 -4.45 -2.86
N ILE A 116 10.35 -5.29 -2.57
CA ILE A 116 8.97 -5.09 -3.05
C ILE A 116 8.38 -3.83 -2.40
N VAL A 117 8.53 -3.67 -1.09
CA VAL A 117 8.02 -2.51 -0.36
C VAL A 117 8.68 -1.22 -0.86
N ARG A 118 10.01 -1.21 -1.06
CA ARG A 118 10.75 -0.06 -1.61
C ARG A 118 10.27 0.31 -3.01
N ARG A 119 10.03 -0.67 -3.89
CA ARG A 119 9.47 -0.41 -5.23
C ARG A 119 8.07 0.19 -5.15
N TRP A 120 7.22 -0.31 -4.26
CA TRP A 120 5.89 0.25 -4.05
C TRP A 120 5.95 1.70 -3.54
N VAL A 121 6.75 1.97 -2.49
CA VAL A 121 6.94 3.33 -1.94
C VAL A 121 7.38 4.29 -3.04
N ALA A 122 8.40 3.91 -3.82
CA ALA A 122 8.87 4.72 -4.93
C ALA A 122 7.76 4.94 -5.98
N GLY A 123 6.96 3.93 -6.30
CA GLY A 123 5.83 4.05 -7.21
C GLY A 123 4.77 5.03 -6.71
N VAL A 124 4.42 4.99 -5.43
CA VAL A 124 3.44 5.89 -4.80
C VAL A 124 3.98 7.33 -4.74
N GLN A 125 5.24 7.50 -4.34
CA GLN A 125 5.87 8.83 -4.22
C GLN A 125 6.02 9.54 -5.57
N ARG A 126 6.19 8.79 -6.67
CA ARG A 126 6.20 9.37 -8.04
C ARG A 126 4.90 10.03 -8.44
N LEU A 127 3.80 9.58 -7.87
CA LEU A 127 2.49 10.18 -8.08
C LEU A 127 2.28 11.43 -7.20
N GLY A 128 3.24 11.78 -6.34
CA GLY A 128 3.15 12.90 -5.42
C GLY A 128 2.41 12.61 -4.11
N LEU A 129 2.15 11.33 -3.81
CA LEU A 129 1.45 10.90 -2.59
C LEU A 129 2.42 10.70 -1.42
N LYS A 130 1.90 10.90 -0.21
CA LYS A 130 2.60 10.58 1.04
C LYS A 130 2.34 9.14 1.45
N VAL A 131 3.38 8.40 1.81
CA VAL A 131 3.26 7.09 2.47
C VAL A 131 3.40 7.28 3.97
N SER A 132 2.44 6.77 4.76
CA SER A 132 2.48 6.83 6.23
C SER A 132 2.73 5.47 6.88
N GLY A 133 2.49 4.39 6.16
CA GLY A 133 2.62 3.01 6.66
C GLY A 133 2.55 2.01 5.52
N LEU A 134 2.67 0.72 5.84
CA LEU A 134 2.55 -0.34 4.83
C LEU A 134 1.14 -0.33 4.25
N TRP A 135 1.04 -0.06 2.95
CA TRP A 135 -0.23 0.09 2.21
C TRP A 135 -1.11 1.26 2.64
N GLU A 136 -0.57 2.21 3.41
CA GLU A 136 -1.25 3.43 3.84
C GLU A 136 -0.70 4.63 3.08
N VAL A 137 -1.60 5.34 2.41
CA VAL A 137 -1.28 6.51 1.59
C VAL A 137 -2.13 7.70 1.99
N GLY A 138 -1.58 8.89 1.83
CA GLY A 138 -2.25 10.17 1.99
C GLY A 138 -2.12 11.01 0.73
N PHE A 139 -3.24 11.56 0.27
CA PHE A 139 -3.28 12.61 -0.74
C PHE A 139 -3.30 13.94 0.00
N ASP A 140 -2.27 14.75 -0.21
CA ASP A 140 -2.11 16.03 0.49
C ASP A 140 -3.09 17.05 -0.09
N THR A 141 -3.92 17.69 0.73
CA THR A 141 -4.88 18.71 0.29
C THR A 141 -4.47 20.13 0.68
N GLY A 142 -3.36 20.29 1.41
CA GLY A 142 -2.93 21.57 2.00
C GLY A 142 -3.46 21.82 3.41
N ASP A 143 -4.56 21.14 3.79
CA ASP A 143 -5.14 21.18 5.15
C ASP A 143 -4.93 19.86 5.92
N GLY A 144 -4.52 18.80 5.21
CA GLY A 144 -4.32 17.48 5.76
C GLY A 144 -4.18 16.44 4.64
N TYR A 145 -4.57 15.20 4.95
CA TYR A 145 -4.48 14.06 4.05
C TYR A 145 -5.82 13.37 3.86
N LEU A 146 -6.30 13.30 2.62
CA LEU A 146 -7.28 12.27 2.26
C LEU A 146 -6.60 10.92 2.39
N SER A 147 -7.05 10.12 3.34
CA SER A 147 -6.36 8.92 3.78
C SER A 147 -7.00 7.69 3.16
N TRP A 148 -6.15 6.81 2.62
CA TRP A 148 -6.57 5.51 2.08
C TRP A 148 -5.64 4.41 2.56
N ARG A 149 -6.23 3.25 2.87
CA ARG A 149 -5.47 2.03 3.15
C ARG A 149 -6.02 0.86 2.34
N HIS A 150 -5.14 0.02 1.80
CA HIS A 150 -5.58 -1.23 1.19
C HIS A 150 -6.25 -2.15 2.24
N PRO A 151 -7.41 -2.78 1.96
CA PRO A 151 -8.15 -2.87 0.71
C PRO A 151 -9.41 -1.97 0.61
N GLU A 152 -9.40 -0.79 1.24
CA GLU A 152 -10.54 0.14 1.20
C GLU A 152 -10.96 0.47 -0.25
N ILE A 153 -12.28 0.59 -0.48
CA ILE A 153 -12.82 0.71 -1.84
C ILE A 153 -12.68 2.13 -2.40
N ARG A 154 -12.91 3.14 -1.54
CA ARG A 154 -13.00 4.57 -1.86
C ARG A 154 -12.25 5.41 -0.84
N LEU A 155 -12.00 6.68 -1.17
CA LEU A 155 -11.55 7.68 -0.20
C LEU A 155 -12.72 8.02 0.72
N ALA A 156 -12.65 7.58 1.98
CA ALA A 156 -13.71 7.75 2.97
C ALA A 156 -13.25 8.47 4.24
N TYR A 157 -11.96 8.78 4.34
CA TYR A 157 -11.37 9.33 5.55
C TYR A 157 -10.44 10.50 5.27
N PHE A 158 -10.43 11.44 6.19
CA PHE A 158 -9.52 12.58 6.21
C PHE A 158 -8.72 12.57 7.52
N ARG A 159 -7.46 12.96 7.45
CA ARG A 159 -6.55 13.03 8.59
C ARG A 159 -5.85 14.38 8.62
N VAL A 160 -5.85 15.04 9.77
CA VAL A 160 -5.13 16.30 9.96
C VAL A 160 -3.62 16.03 9.98
N TYR A 161 -2.81 17.03 9.67
CA TYR A 161 -1.36 16.92 9.82
C TYR A 161 -0.96 16.59 11.26
N GLY A 162 0.06 15.75 11.42
CA GLY A 162 0.59 15.37 12.74
C GLY A 162 -0.19 14.28 13.46
N ASP A 163 -1.43 13.99 13.05
CA ASP A 163 -2.20 12.88 13.62
C ASP A 163 -1.77 11.51 13.09
N ASP A 164 -1.90 10.49 13.95
CA ASP A 164 -1.74 9.09 13.55
C ASP A 164 -2.86 8.63 12.61
N PHE A 165 -2.58 7.59 11.82
CA PHE A 165 -3.53 7.02 10.87
C PHE A 165 -4.85 6.54 11.51
N GLN A 166 -4.81 6.19 12.79
CA GLN A 166 -5.97 5.74 13.59
C GLN A 166 -6.96 6.86 13.91
N PHE A 167 -6.52 8.12 13.97
CA PHE A 167 -7.36 9.27 14.32
C PHE A 167 -8.03 9.91 13.10
N ARG A 168 -8.01 9.23 11.95
CA ARG A 168 -8.68 9.69 10.74
C ARG A 168 -10.20 9.77 10.95
N ARG A 169 -10.79 10.83 10.43
CA ARG A 169 -12.21 11.15 10.56
C ARG A 169 -12.95 10.78 9.29
N PRO A 170 -14.24 10.39 9.36
CA PRO A 170 -15.05 10.19 8.17
C PRO A 170 -15.06 11.46 7.31
N LEU A 171 -14.88 11.28 6.01
CA LEU A 171 -14.80 12.38 5.06
C LEU A 171 -16.12 13.17 5.00
N SER A 172 -17.26 12.50 5.13
CA SER A 172 -18.59 13.12 5.22
C SER A 172 -18.65 14.19 6.31
N ASP A 173 -18.20 13.83 7.52
CA ASP A 173 -18.29 14.68 8.69
C ASP A 173 -17.40 15.92 8.54
N VAL A 174 -16.24 15.77 7.91
CA VAL A 174 -15.32 16.89 7.64
C VAL A 174 -15.92 17.84 6.62
N ILE A 175 -16.50 17.32 5.53
CA ILE A 175 -17.12 18.15 4.49
C ILE A 175 -18.33 18.91 5.06
N GLU A 176 -19.19 18.25 5.83
CA GLU A 176 -20.38 18.88 6.43
C GLU A 176 -20.02 19.98 7.43
N GLN A 177 -18.97 19.77 8.24
CA GLN A 177 -18.59 20.71 9.29
C GLN A 177 -17.74 21.88 8.80
N GLN A 178 -16.85 21.64 7.84
CA GLN A 178 -15.80 22.59 7.47
C GLN A 178 -15.97 23.16 6.06
N GLN A 179 -16.72 22.48 5.19
CA GLN A 179 -16.89 22.84 3.77
C GLN A 179 -15.58 23.30 3.10
N PRO A 180 -14.52 22.48 3.13
CA PRO A 180 -13.21 22.92 2.65
C PRO A 180 -13.19 23.05 1.12
N GLU A 181 -12.42 24.03 0.62
CA GLU A 181 -12.29 24.33 -0.81
C GLU A 181 -11.86 23.10 -1.64
N TRP A 182 -10.95 22.28 -1.11
CA TRP A 182 -10.46 21.09 -1.81
C TRP A 182 -11.54 20.02 -2.05
N ALA A 183 -12.69 20.08 -1.36
CA ALA A 183 -13.77 19.11 -1.53
C ALA A 183 -14.67 19.42 -2.73
N PHE A 184 -14.67 20.66 -3.24
CA PHE A 184 -15.61 21.14 -4.26
C PHE A 184 -14.93 21.62 -5.55
N SER A 185 -13.60 21.46 -5.64
CA SER A 185 -12.79 21.90 -6.79
C SER A 185 -12.46 20.81 -7.80
#